data_AF-A0A1Q7VD75-F1
#
_entry.id   AF-A0A1Q7VD75-F1
#
_cell.length_a   1.000
_cell.length_b   1.000
_cell.length_c   1.000
_cell.angle_alpha   90.00
_cell.angle_beta   90.00
_cell.angle_gamma   90.00
#
_symmetry.space_group_name_H-M   'P 1'
#
loop_
_entity.id
_entity.type
_entity.pdbx_description
1 polymer ?
#
loop_
_entity_poly.entity_id
_entity_poly.type
_entity_poly.pdbx_seq_one_letter_code
_entity_poly.pdbx_strand_id
1 'polypeptide(L)'
;MTETAPNSQTEKRRGIRFPVIVPVEAKWQEASGKNSKETANAIEVNAQGGLLEMKVYPSVGSHLDLTNLLSGESFRARVVGTRRSAEGRVLGVAVELLIPSETFWGVNFRLKKTSAELVRLNRAMQSGNLDPRILREFRDAVDYVRKTAWAAEEWQERQLRQRDPHTILALITSERIRRATQLSNAISADLAAQEVTSETSGLEEFFQAVGHIHQRLADLFKNRDP
;
A
#
# COMPACT_ATOMS: atom_id res chain seq x y z
N MET A 1 48.16 10.76 18.30
CA MET A 1 47.12 11.05 19.32
C MET A 1 46.19 12.07 18.68
N THR A 2 44.94 11.81 18.32
CA THR A 2 43.98 10.72 18.58
C THR A 2 42.94 10.84 17.47
N GLU A 3 42.80 9.82 16.62
CA GLU A 3 41.70 9.71 15.65
C GLU A 3 40.43 9.28 16.39
N THR A 4 39.44 10.15 16.45
CA THR A 4 38.11 9.81 16.94
C THR A 4 37.33 9.18 15.78
N ALA A 5 37.29 7.85 15.74
CA ALA A 5 36.50 7.10 14.77
C ALA A 5 34.99 7.37 14.95
N PRO A 6 34.22 7.65 13.89
CA PRO A 6 32.76 7.68 13.98
C PRO A 6 32.26 6.24 14.10
N ASN A 7 31.70 5.91 15.26
CA ASN A 7 31.04 4.64 15.53
C ASN A 7 29.71 4.56 14.77
N SER A 8 29.73 4.13 13.51
CA SER A 8 28.53 3.77 12.76
C SER A 8 28.47 2.25 12.60
N GLN A 9 28.08 1.55 13.67
CA GLN A 9 27.44 0.24 13.49
C GLN A 9 26.09 0.50 12.81
N THR A 10 26.11 0.63 11.49
CA THR A 10 24.93 0.51 10.65
C THR A 10 24.39 -0.90 10.82
N GLU A 11 23.48 -1.04 11.79
CA GLU A 11 22.63 -2.21 11.95
C GLU A 11 22.03 -2.55 10.58
N LYS A 12 22.52 -3.65 9.98
CA LYS A 12 22.12 -4.09 8.63
C LYS A 12 20.60 -4.24 8.62
N ARG A 13 19.92 -3.30 7.94
CA ARG A 13 18.47 -3.26 7.84
C ARG A 13 17.98 -4.56 7.21
N ARG A 14 17.24 -5.38 7.98
CA ARG A 14 16.78 -6.72 7.58
C ARG A 14 15.61 -6.72 6.57
N GLY A 15 15.08 -5.56 6.18
CA GLY A 15 14.00 -5.48 5.19
C GLY A 15 13.48 -4.07 4.93
N ILE A 16 12.67 -3.94 3.87
CA ILE A 16 12.00 -2.69 3.48
C ILE A 16 10.80 -2.46 4.38
N ARG A 17 10.61 -1.20 4.81
CA ARG A 17 9.49 -0.77 5.62
C ARG A 17 8.49 0.03 4.80
N PHE A 18 7.24 -0.01 5.23
CA PHE A 18 6.12 0.58 4.54
C PHE A 18 5.44 1.59 5.44
N PRO A 19 5.22 2.84 4.97
CA PRO A 19 4.47 3.82 5.72
C PRO A 19 3.01 3.38 5.80
N VAL A 20 2.43 3.42 7.00
CA VAL A 20 1.04 3.03 7.28
C VAL A 20 0.49 3.91 8.41
N ILE A 21 -0.80 3.82 8.69
CA ILE A 21 -1.38 4.31 9.93
C ILE A 21 -2.19 3.17 10.52
N VAL A 22 -1.65 2.55 11.57
CA VAL A 22 -2.34 1.47 12.29
C VAL A 22 -2.49 1.90 13.75
N PRO A 23 -3.72 2.18 14.21
CA PRO A 23 -3.95 2.49 15.61
C PRO A 23 -3.71 1.22 16.44
N VAL A 24 -2.85 1.34 17.44
CA VAL A 24 -2.52 0.24 18.35
C VAL A 24 -2.66 0.71 19.80
N GLU A 25 -2.96 -0.24 20.67
CA GLU A 25 -2.87 -0.08 22.11
C GLU A 25 -1.65 -0.82 22.62
N ALA A 26 -0.76 -0.10 23.29
CA ALA A 26 0.45 -0.64 23.86
C ALA A 26 0.29 -0.77 25.38
N LYS A 27 0.56 -1.96 25.92
CA LYS A 27 0.59 -2.23 27.36
C LYS A 27 1.98 -2.70 27.77
N TRP A 28 2.48 -2.19 28.89
CA TRP A 28 3.74 -2.62 29.46
C TRP A 28 3.72 -2.50 30.98
N GLN A 29 4.69 -3.14 31.61
CA GLN A 29 4.98 -2.96 33.02
C GLN A 29 6.20 -2.03 33.16
N GLU A 30 6.06 -0.98 33.96
CA GLU A 30 7.17 -0.09 34.31
C GLU A 30 8.16 -0.78 35.25
N ALA A 31 9.37 -0.21 35.38
CA ALA A 31 10.36 -0.69 36.35
C ALA A 31 9.84 -0.65 37.81
N SER A 32 8.86 0.20 38.09
CA SER A 32 8.15 0.29 39.38
C SER A 32 7.18 -0.87 39.63
N GLY A 33 6.96 -1.75 38.66
CA GLY A 33 5.95 -2.81 38.69
C GLY A 33 4.55 -2.33 38.30
N LYS A 34 4.34 -1.03 38.07
CA LYS A 34 3.06 -0.47 37.63
C LYS A 34 2.76 -0.86 36.18
N ASN A 35 1.52 -1.29 35.92
CA ASN A 35 1.04 -1.51 34.57
C ASN A 35 0.63 -0.18 33.94
N SER A 36 1.15 0.08 32.75
CA SER A 36 0.89 1.27 31.95
C SER A 36 0.35 0.88 30.58
N LYS A 37 -0.49 1.76 30.04
CA LYS A 37 -1.17 1.58 28.76
C LYS A 37 -1.21 2.91 28.02
N GLU A 38 -0.97 2.87 26.72
CA GLU A 38 -0.97 4.04 25.84
C GLU A 38 -1.55 3.67 24.48
N THR A 39 -2.39 4.54 23.92
CA THR A 39 -2.80 4.44 22.51
C THR A 39 -1.75 5.11 21.64
N ALA A 40 -1.38 4.43 20.55
CA ALA A 40 -0.32 4.83 19.64
C ALA A 40 -0.73 4.62 18.17
N ASN A 41 0.02 5.21 17.26
CA ASN A 41 -0.07 4.90 15.84
C ASN A 41 1.23 4.25 15.37
N ALA A 42 1.14 3.07 14.76
CA ALA A 42 2.24 2.57 13.94
C ALA A 42 2.27 3.36 12.63
N ILE A 43 3.40 4.01 12.35
CA ILE A 43 3.56 4.92 11.21
C ILE A 43 4.46 4.36 10.10
N GLU A 44 5.27 3.36 10.43
CA GLU A 44 6.19 2.69 9.50
C GLU A 44 6.39 1.25 9.98
N VAL A 45 6.12 0.25 9.14
CA VAL A 45 6.13 -1.17 9.57
C VAL A 45 6.76 -2.10 8.55
N ASN A 46 7.19 -3.27 9.02
CA ASN A 46 7.44 -4.46 8.21
C ASN A 46 7.04 -5.71 9.00
N ALA A 47 7.27 -6.91 8.46
CA ALA A 47 6.91 -8.15 9.13
C ALA A 47 7.59 -8.32 10.52
N GLN A 48 8.72 -7.66 10.76
CA GLN A 48 9.51 -7.82 11.98
C GLN A 48 9.12 -6.83 13.07
N GLY A 49 8.42 -5.74 12.75
CA GLY A 49 8.27 -4.65 13.69
C GLY A 49 7.77 -3.35 13.06
N GLY A 50 7.83 -2.28 13.85
CA GLY A 50 7.35 -0.99 13.41
C GLY A 50 7.92 0.17 14.21
N LEU A 51 7.61 1.38 13.74
CA LEU A 51 7.83 2.64 14.44
C LEU A 51 6.48 3.13 14.97
N LEU A 52 6.38 3.27 16.29
CA LEU A 52 5.19 3.75 16.97
C LEU A 52 5.33 5.22 17.34
N GLU A 53 4.35 6.03 17.00
CA GLU A 53 4.20 7.38 17.56
C GLU A 53 3.44 7.28 18.89
N MET A 54 4.15 7.53 20.00
CA MET A 54 3.66 7.37 21.38
C MET A 54 4.04 8.59 22.21
N LYS A 55 3.16 9.06 23.11
CA LYS A 55 3.51 10.16 24.03
C LYS A 55 4.29 9.63 25.23
N VAL A 56 3.81 8.53 25.80
CA VAL A 56 4.46 7.81 26.90
C VAL A 56 4.88 6.44 26.42
N TYR A 57 6.13 6.06 26.69
CA TYR A 57 6.70 4.80 26.21
C TYR A 57 7.71 4.24 27.21
N PRO A 58 7.90 2.90 27.26
CA PRO A 58 8.87 2.31 28.15
C PRO A 58 10.30 2.46 27.62
N SER A 59 11.26 2.16 28.49
CA SER A 59 12.69 2.11 28.16
C SER A 59 13.00 1.12 27.05
N VAL A 60 14.10 1.36 26.33
CA VAL A 60 14.67 0.38 25.38
C VAL A 60 14.95 -0.93 26.11
N GLY A 61 14.62 -2.05 25.46
CA GLY A 61 14.71 -3.40 26.02
C GLY A 61 13.43 -3.90 26.70
N SER A 62 12.49 -3.00 27.04
CA SER A 62 11.21 -3.38 27.63
C SER A 62 10.31 -4.14 26.65
N HIS A 63 9.51 -5.05 27.19
CA HIS A 63 8.49 -5.79 26.44
C HIS A 63 7.14 -5.07 26.50
N LEU A 64 6.39 -5.20 25.42
CA LEU A 64 5.09 -4.60 25.18
C LEU A 64 4.12 -5.68 24.71
N ASP A 65 2.87 -5.65 25.19
CA ASP A 65 1.74 -6.26 24.50
C ASP A 65 1.10 -5.18 23.61
N LEU A 66 1.14 -5.38 22.29
CA LEU A 66 0.56 -4.48 21.30
C LEU A 66 -0.74 -5.09 20.77
N THR A 67 -1.85 -4.38 20.90
CA THR A 67 -3.14 -4.76 20.31
C THR A 67 -3.44 -3.87 19.12
N ASN A 68 -3.64 -4.44 17.93
CA ASN A 68 -4.15 -3.70 16.78
C ASN A 68 -5.63 -3.34 17.02
N LEU A 69 -5.95 -2.05 17.05
CA LEU A 69 -7.30 -1.58 17.37
C LEU A 69 -8.31 -1.76 16.23
N LEU A 70 -7.84 -2.10 15.02
CA LEU A 70 -8.70 -2.42 13.88
C LEU A 70 -9.07 -3.90 13.82
N SER A 71 -8.11 -4.81 14.09
CA SER A 71 -8.33 -6.26 14.02
C SER A 71 -8.59 -6.92 15.38
N GLY A 72 -8.24 -6.27 16.49
CA GLY A 72 -8.27 -6.84 17.84
C GLY A 72 -7.12 -7.82 18.13
N GLU A 73 -6.28 -8.15 17.14
CA GLU A 73 -5.16 -9.05 17.32
C GLU A 73 -4.11 -8.45 18.27
N SER A 74 -3.51 -9.29 19.12
CA SER A 74 -2.48 -8.86 20.06
C SER A 74 -1.17 -9.63 19.86
N PHE A 75 -0.05 -8.92 19.87
CA PHE A 75 1.29 -9.45 19.69
C PHE A 75 2.23 -8.91 20.76
N ARG A 76 3.18 -9.74 21.19
CA ARG A 76 4.30 -9.27 22.01
C ARG A 76 5.36 -8.63 21.15
N ALA A 77 5.88 -7.52 21.63
CA ALA A 77 6.98 -6.79 21.02
C ALA A 77 8.02 -6.38 22.07
N ARG A 78 9.19 -5.97 21.60
CA ARG A 78 10.27 -5.41 22.40
C ARG A 78 10.62 -4.03 21.86
N VAL A 79 10.83 -3.06 22.74
CA VAL A 79 11.38 -1.75 22.34
C VAL A 79 12.85 -1.93 21.99
N VAL A 80 13.22 -1.60 20.76
CA VAL A 80 14.61 -1.71 20.27
C VAL A 80 15.29 -0.35 20.13
N GLY A 81 14.55 0.75 20.17
CA GLY A 81 15.14 2.08 20.12
C GLY A 81 14.12 3.22 20.08
N THR A 82 14.64 4.45 20.06
CA THR A 82 13.84 5.65 19.79
C THR A 82 14.39 6.37 18.57
N ARG A 83 13.51 6.82 17.69
CA ARG A 83 13.86 7.68 16.55
C ARG A 83 13.76 9.13 17.01
N ARG A 84 14.77 9.94 16.69
CA ARG A 84 14.82 11.36 17.04
C ARG A 84 15.00 12.23 15.81
N SER A 85 14.55 13.48 15.87
CA SER A 85 14.83 14.52 14.88
C SER A 85 16.24 15.08 15.07
N ALA A 86 16.70 15.92 14.13
CA ALA A 86 17.98 16.61 14.24
C ALA A 86 18.05 17.52 15.48
N GLU A 87 16.90 18.05 15.91
CA GLU A 87 16.71 18.89 17.09
C GLU A 87 16.50 18.06 18.38
N GLY A 88 16.67 16.74 18.33
CA GLY A 88 16.61 15.84 19.49
C GLY A 88 15.20 15.41 19.92
N ARG A 89 14.14 15.91 19.26
CA ARG A 89 12.75 15.53 19.54
C ARG A 89 12.51 14.07 19.19
N VAL A 90 11.85 13.32 20.07
CA VAL A 90 11.47 11.93 19.79
C VAL A 90 10.35 11.93 18.74
N LEU A 91 10.64 11.27 17.62
CA LEU A 91 9.74 11.07 16.48
C LEU A 91 8.97 9.74 16.55
N GLY A 92 9.45 8.80 17.35
CA GLY A 92 8.77 7.53 17.57
C GLY A 92 9.62 6.49 18.28
N VAL A 93 8.99 5.39 18.64
CA VAL A 93 9.56 4.26 19.37
C VAL A 93 9.65 3.07 18.42
N ALA A 94 10.86 2.59 18.17
CA ALA A 94 11.07 1.42 17.33
C ALA A 94 10.79 0.16 18.16
N VAL A 95 9.92 -0.70 17.64
CA VAL A 95 9.55 -1.97 18.25
C VAL A 95 9.83 -3.13 17.29
N GLU A 96 10.27 -4.25 17.85
CA GLU A 96 10.45 -5.52 17.16
C GLU A 96 9.39 -6.50 17.71
N LEU A 97 8.61 -7.11 16.83
CA LEU A 97 7.69 -8.19 17.20
C LEU A 97 8.53 -9.41 17.58
N LEU A 98 8.15 -10.08 18.68
CA LEU A 98 8.83 -11.32 19.08
C LEU A 98 8.61 -12.45 18.07
N ILE A 99 7.45 -12.45 17.42
CA ILE A 99 7.12 -13.35 16.31
C ILE A 99 6.79 -12.47 15.11
N PRO A 100 7.52 -12.59 13.98
CA PRO A 100 7.23 -11.82 12.79
C PRO A 100 5.80 -12.05 12.29
N SER A 101 5.12 -10.99 11.89
CA SER A 101 3.75 -11.06 11.38
C SER A 101 3.47 -9.99 10.34
N GLU A 102 2.86 -10.42 9.24
CA GLU A 102 2.36 -9.52 8.20
C GLU A 102 0.87 -9.21 8.35
N THR A 103 0.13 -10.05 9.07
CA THR A 103 -1.29 -9.83 9.31
C THR A 103 -1.52 -8.82 10.41
N PHE A 104 -0.63 -8.80 11.41
CA PHE A 104 -0.77 -7.93 12.60
C PHE A 104 -0.88 -6.44 12.24
N TRP A 105 -0.15 -5.96 11.24
CA TRP A 105 -0.22 -4.55 10.81
C TRP A 105 -1.41 -4.24 9.88
N GLY A 106 -2.26 -5.23 9.61
CA GLY A 106 -3.49 -5.06 8.84
C GLY A 106 -3.30 -5.06 7.32
N VAL A 107 -4.44 -4.95 6.64
CA VAL A 107 -4.55 -5.11 5.18
C VAL A 107 -3.77 -4.03 4.41
N ASN A 108 -3.74 -2.79 4.90
CA ASN A 108 -2.99 -1.70 4.25
C ASN A 108 -1.49 -1.99 4.15
N PHE A 109 -0.89 -2.56 5.20
CA PHE A 109 0.52 -2.98 5.14
C PHE A 109 0.72 -4.04 4.05
N ARG A 110 -0.11 -5.08 4.05
CA ARG A 110 -0.03 -6.16 3.07
C ARG A 110 -0.23 -5.66 1.64
N LEU A 111 -1.17 -4.74 1.44
CA LEU A 111 -1.47 -4.15 0.14
C LEU A 111 -0.30 -3.33 -0.42
N LYS A 112 0.32 -2.47 0.41
CA LYS A 112 1.54 -1.74 0.05
C LYS A 112 2.70 -2.68 -0.26
N LYS A 113 2.86 -3.73 0.57
CA LYS A 113 3.91 -4.74 0.39
C LYS A 113 3.75 -5.49 -0.92
N THR A 114 2.59 -6.09 -1.17
CA THR A 114 2.29 -6.81 -2.41
C THR A 114 2.42 -5.91 -3.64
N SER A 115 1.96 -4.66 -3.57
CA SER A 115 2.14 -3.70 -4.67
C SER A 115 3.61 -3.42 -4.97
N ALA A 116 4.46 -3.29 -3.94
CA ALA A 116 5.90 -3.12 -4.14
C ALA A 116 6.57 -4.39 -4.69
N GLU A 117 6.11 -5.58 -4.30
CA GLU A 117 6.58 -6.86 -4.84
C GLU A 117 6.22 -7.02 -6.32
N LEU A 118 4.99 -6.68 -6.71
CA LEU A 118 4.56 -6.68 -8.11
C LEU A 118 5.39 -5.72 -8.97
N VAL A 119 5.72 -4.54 -8.45
CA VAL A 119 6.60 -3.58 -9.15
C VAL A 119 8.02 -4.15 -9.31
N ARG A 120 8.55 -4.84 -8.29
CA ARG A 120 9.86 -5.50 -8.41
C ARG A 120 9.83 -6.62 -9.43
N LEU A 121 8.78 -7.43 -9.43
CA LEU A 121 8.59 -8.51 -10.41
C LEU A 121 8.51 -7.95 -11.83
N ASN A 122 7.73 -6.89 -12.05
CA ASN A 122 7.65 -6.20 -13.35
C ASN A 122 9.04 -5.75 -13.83
N ARG A 123 9.87 -5.16 -12.95
CA ARG A 123 11.24 -4.76 -13.30
C ARG A 123 12.14 -5.94 -13.62
N ALA A 124 12.04 -7.04 -12.87
CA ALA A 124 12.83 -8.25 -13.13
C ALA A 124 12.45 -8.90 -14.47
N MET A 125 11.18 -8.85 -14.85
CA MET A 125 10.72 -9.39 -16.13
C MET A 125 11.17 -8.56 -17.34
N GLN A 126 11.50 -7.27 -17.16
CA GLN A 126 12.04 -6.43 -18.24
C GLN A 126 13.41 -6.90 -18.75
N SER A 127 14.17 -7.67 -17.95
CA SER A 127 15.42 -8.30 -18.40
C SER A 127 15.24 -9.68 -19.04
N GLY A 128 14.01 -10.21 -19.08
CA GLY A 128 13.72 -11.53 -19.64
C GLY A 128 13.42 -11.50 -21.15
N ASN A 129 13.51 -12.67 -21.79
CA ASN A 129 13.11 -12.86 -23.19
C ASN A 129 11.61 -13.19 -23.29
N LEU A 130 10.75 -12.23 -22.94
CA LEU A 130 9.29 -12.35 -23.04
C LEU A 130 8.76 -11.54 -24.23
N ASP A 131 7.67 -12.01 -24.84
CA ASP A 131 6.96 -11.25 -25.90
C ASP A 131 6.61 -9.84 -25.36
N PRO A 132 6.96 -8.76 -26.08
CA PRO A 132 6.65 -7.39 -25.68
C PRO A 132 5.17 -7.12 -25.40
N ARG A 133 4.24 -7.85 -26.04
CA ARG A 133 2.80 -7.76 -25.79
C ARG A 133 2.45 -8.27 -24.39
N ILE A 134 2.99 -9.43 -24.00
CA ILE A 134 2.79 -10.00 -22.65
C ILE A 134 3.37 -9.05 -21.58
N LEU A 135 4.54 -8.47 -21.83
CA LEU A 135 5.16 -7.50 -20.92
C LEU A 135 4.33 -6.22 -20.77
N ARG A 136 3.68 -5.77 -21.85
CA ARG A 136 2.78 -4.61 -21.84
C ARG A 136 1.53 -4.90 -21.02
N GLU A 137 0.86 -6.02 -21.28
CA GLU A 137 -0.33 -6.46 -20.55
C GLU A 137 -0.05 -6.63 -19.05
N PHE A 138 1.07 -7.28 -18.69
CA PHE A 138 1.44 -7.43 -17.29
C PHE A 138 1.70 -6.08 -16.62
N ARG A 139 2.43 -5.17 -17.30
CA ARG A 139 2.69 -3.82 -16.78
C ARG A 139 1.40 -3.07 -16.55
N ASP A 140 0.46 -3.14 -17.48
CA ASP A 140 -0.84 -2.51 -17.35
C ASP A 140 -1.67 -3.14 -16.22
N ALA A 141 -1.65 -4.46 -16.05
CA ALA A 141 -2.28 -5.10 -14.90
C ALA A 141 -1.68 -4.62 -13.56
N VAL A 142 -0.35 -4.60 -13.43
CA VAL A 142 0.34 -4.12 -12.21
C VAL A 142 0.04 -2.65 -11.93
N ASP A 143 0.07 -1.80 -12.96
CA ASP A 143 -0.25 -0.38 -12.80
C ASP A 143 -1.70 -0.17 -12.38
N TYR A 144 -2.62 -1.02 -12.84
CA TYR A 144 -4.03 -0.97 -12.43
C TYR A 144 -4.18 -1.35 -10.96
N VAL A 145 -3.60 -2.49 -10.56
CA VAL A 145 -3.58 -2.95 -9.17
C VAL A 145 -3.00 -1.87 -8.25
N ARG A 146 -1.89 -1.23 -8.63
CA ARG A 146 -1.28 -0.16 -7.83
C ARG A 146 -2.23 1.03 -7.62
N LYS A 147 -2.96 1.45 -8.66
CA LYS A 147 -3.86 2.60 -8.56
C LYS A 147 -5.10 2.30 -7.73
N THR A 148 -5.67 1.12 -7.87
CA THR A 148 -6.82 0.70 -7.06
C THR A 148 -6.40 0.41 -5.61
N ALA A 149 -5.21 -0.15 -5.41
CA ALA A 149 -4.59 -0.31 -4.09
C ALA A 149 -4.43 1.04 -3.38
N TRP A 150 -3.85 2.03 -4.06
CA TRP A 150 -3.72 3.38 -3.52
C TRP A 150 -5.08 4.01 -3.19
N ALA A 151 -6.09 3.82 -4.03
CA ALA A 151 -7.44 4.32 -3.74
C ALA A 151 -8.05 3.66 -2.49
N ALA A 152 -7.81 2.37 -2.27
CA ALA A 152 -8.26 1.65 -1.07
C ALA A 152 -7.52 2.13 0.19
N GLU A 153 -6.19 2.33 0.10
CA GLU A 153 -5.37 2.88 1.19
C GLU A 153 -5.84 4.28 1.59
N GLU A 154 -6.00 5.17 0.60
CA GLU A 154 -6.45 6.55 0.79
C GLU A 154 -7.86 6.59 1.41
N TRP A 155 -8.76 5.68 1.00
CA TRP A 155 -10.10 5.57 1.59
C TRP A 155 -10.01 5.24 3.07
N GLN A 156 -9.22 4.22 3.43
CA GLN A 156 -9.06 3.81 4.82
C GLN A 156 -8.39 4.89 5.67
N GLU A 157 -7.35 5.55 5.16
CA GLU A 157 -6.67 6.66 5.87
C GLU A 157 -7.59 7.86 6.07
N ARG A 158 -8.47 8.17 5.11
CA ARG A 158 -9.46 9.25 5.26
C ARG A 158 -10.57 8.94 6.23
N GLN A 159 -11.02 7.68 6.30
CA GLN A 159 -11.97 7.25 7.33
C GLN A 159 -11.36 7.44 8.72
N LEU A 160 -10.09 7.04 8.91
CA LEU A 160 -9.37 7.26 10.17
C LEU A 160 -9.19 8.75 10.50
N ARG A 161 -9.09 9.61 9.48
CA ARG A 161 -8.92 11.07 9.62
C ARG A 161 -10.22 11.88 9.48
N GLN A 162 -11.38 11.22 9.41
CA GLN A 162 -12.71 11.83 9.20
C GLN A 162 -12.77 12.81 8.01
N ARG A 163 -12.12 12.47 6.89
CA ARG A 163 -12.13 13.28 5.65
C ARG A 163 -13.10 12.73 4.62
N ASP A 164 -13.62 13.62 3.76
CA ASP A 164 -14.60 13.29 2.72
C ASP A 164 -14.06 12.24 1.71
N PRO A 165 -14.72 11.07 1.58
CA PRO A 165 -14.36 10.03 0.62
C PRO A 165 -14.78 10.29 -0.84
N HIS A 166 -15.66 11.25 -1.14
CA HIS A 166 -16.27 11.40 -2.48
C HIS A 166 -15.26 11.65 -3.61
N THR A 167 -14.15 12.32 -3.32
CA THR A 167 -13.09 12.58 -4.31
C THR A 167 -12.34 11.32 -4.76
N ILE A 168 -12.38 10.23 -3.97
CA ILE A 168 -11.76 8.95 -4.35
C ILE A 168 -12.57 8.26 -5.46
N LEU A 169 -13.91 8.37 -5.42
CA LEU A 169 -14.77 7.75 -6.43
C LEU A 169 -14.54 8.35 -7.82
N ALA A 170 -14.35 9.68 -7.89
CA ALA A 170 -14.02 10.36 -9.14
C ALA A 170 -12.67 9.88 -9.73
N LEU A 171 -11.67 9.62 -8.87
CA LEU A 171 -10.37 9.10 -9.29
C LEU A 171 -10.49 7.67 -9.84
N ILE A 172 -11.28 6.80 -9.21
CA ILE A 172 -11.55 5.44 -9.69
C ILE A 172 -12.27 5.47 -11.04
N THR A 173 -13.28 6.32 -11.19
CA THR A 173 -14.02 6.46 -12.46
C THR A 173 -13.11 6.94 -13.59
N SER A 174 -12.25 7.93 -13.31
CA SER A 174 -11.27 8.41 -14.29
C SER A 174 -10.30 7.30 -14.72
N GLU A 175 -9.87 6.46 -13.77
CA GLU A 175 -9.00 5.34 -14.07
C GLU A 175 -9.70 4.23 -14.89
N ARG A 176 -10.98 3.97 -14.64
CA ARG A 176 -11.79 3.03 -15.45
C ARG A 176 -11.91 3.51 -16.89
N ILE A 177 -12.21 4.79 -17.10
CA ILE A 177 -12.30 5.39 -18.44
C ILE A 177 -10.97 5.22 -19.16
N ARG A 178 -9.87 5.59 -18.51
CA ARG A 178 -8.52 5.47 -19.08
C ARG A 178 -8.17 4.04 -19.49
N ARG A 179 -8.49 3.04 -18.65
CA ARG A 179 -8.26 1.62 -18.96
C ARG A 179 -9.14 1.11 -20.09
N ALA A 180 -10.43 1.46 -20.09
CA ALA A 180 -11.35 1.13 -21.18
C ALA A 180 -10.82 1.66 -22.52
N THR A 181 -10.37 2.92 -22.57
CA THR A 181 -9.78 3.51 -23.79
C THR A 181 -8.53 2.74 -24.24
N GLN A 182 -7.62 2.39 -23.33
CA GLN A 182 -6.42 1.64 -23.69
C GLN A 182 -6.73 0.26 -24.27
N LEU A 183 -7.64 -0.49 -23.63
CA LEU A 183 -8.05 -1.81 -24.09
C LEU A 183 -8.78 -1.75 -25.43
N SER A 184 -9.70 -0.79 -25.61
CA SER A 184 -10.37 -0.57 -26.89
C SER A 184 -9.37 -0.27 -28.02
N ASN A 185 -8.33 0.52 -27.75
CA ASN A 185 -7.29 0.81 -28.74
C ASN A 185 -6.43 -0.42 -29.07
N ALA A 186 -6.09 -1.25 -28.09
CA ALA A 186 -5.36 -2.50 -28.29
C ALA A 186 -6.18 -3.48 -29.16
N ILE A 187 -7.43 -3.74 -28.77
CA ILE A 187 -8.34 -4.61 -29.54
C ILE A 187 -8.55 -4.09 -30.97
N SER A 188 -8.64 -2.76 -31.15
CA SER A 188 -8.74 -2.17 -32.48
C SER A 188 -7.50 -2.43 -33.34
N ALA A 189 -6.31 -2.41 -32.75
CA ALA A 189 -5.07 -2.76 -33.44
C ALA A 189 -5.03 -4.26 -33.80
N ASP A 190 -5.47 -5.13 -32.89
CA ASP A 190 -5.52 -6.58 -33.12
C ASP A 190 -6.53 -6.97 -34.22
N LEU A 191 -7.68 -6.28 -34.27
CA LEU A 191 -8.65 -6.40 -35.35
C LEU A 191 -8.05 -5.97 -36.70
N ALA A 192 -7.31 -4.85 -36.73
CA ALA A 192 -6.64 -4.37 -37.94
C ALA A 192 -5.54 -5.33 -38.41
N ALA A 193 -4.90 -6.04 -37.49
CA ALA A 193 -3.90 -7.07 -37.76
C ALA A 193 -4.50 -8.44 -38.12
N GLN A 194 -5.84 -8.58 -38.12
CA GLN A 194 -6.55 -9.85 -38.31
C GLN A 194 -6.20 -10.94 -37.25
N GLU A 195 -5.72 -10.54 -36.08
CA GLU A 195 -5.46 -11.45 -34.94
C GLU A 195 -6.76 -11.79 -34.19
N VAL A 196 -7.80 -10.95 -34.33
CA VAL A 196 -9.15 -11.16 -33.79
C VAL A 196 -10.10 -11.46 -34.95
N THR A 197 -10.90 -12.53 -34.80
CA THR A 197 -11.87 -12.98 -35.82
C THR A 197 -13.28 -13.02 -35.24
N SER A 198 -14.29 -13.25 -36.08
CA SER A 198 -15.68 -13.44 -35.64
C SER A 198 -15.86 -14.63 -34.69
N GLU A 199 -14.90 -15.56 -34.64
CA GLU A 199 -14.92 -16.72 -33.75
C GLU A 199 -14.18 -16.46 -32.43
N THR A 200 -13.54 -15.28 -32.27
CA THR A 200 -12.87 -14.92 -31.02
C THR A 200 -13.91 -14.81 -29.90
N SER A 201 -13.75 -15.68 -28.90
CA SER A 201 -14.64 -15.72 -27.73
C SER A 201 -14.73 -14.35 -27.06
N GLY A 202 -15.95 -13.92 -26.73
CA GLY A 202 -16.22 -12.64 -26.07
C GLY A 202 -16.40 -11.44 -27.00
N LEU A 203 -16.18 -11.60 -28.32
CA LEU A 203 -16.22 -10.47 -29.26
C LEU A 203 -17.64 -9.90 -29.44
N GLU A 204 -18.66 -10.76 -29.44
CA GLU A 204 -20.06 -10.34 -29.55
C GLU A 204 -20.48 -9.55 -28.29
N GLU A 205 -20.17 -10.05 -27.10
CA GLU A 205 -20.45 -9.36 -25.85
C GLU A 205 -19.71 -8.02 -25.76
N PHE A 206 -18.46 -7.98 -26.21
CA PHE A 206 -17.68 -6.74 -26.28
C PHE A 206 -18.31 -5.73 -27.25
N PHE A 207 -18.75 -6.18 -28.43
CA PHE A 207 -19.41 -5.33 -29.43
C PHE A 207 -20.68 -4.67 -28.86
N GLN A 208 -21.53 -5.45 -28.19
CA GLN A 208 -22.74 -4.92 -27.54
C GLN A 208 -22.40 -3.92 -26.44
N ALA A 209 -21.41 -4.21 -25.60
CA ALA A 209 -20.98 -3.32 -24.53
C ALA A 209 -20.47 -1.96 -25.08
N VAL A 210 -19.67 -1.98 -26.15
CA VAL A 210 -19.19 -0.76 -26.82
C VAL A 210 -20.37 0.03 -27.41
N GLY A 211 -21.33 -0.64 -28.04
CA GLY A 211 -22.55 -0.01 -28.56
C GLY A 211 -23.36 0.72 -27.48
N HIS A 212 -23.56 0.08 -26.32
CA HIS A 212 -24.24 0.70 -25.18
C HIS A 212 -23.49 1.92 -24.63
N ILE A 213 -22.16 1.82 -24.48
CA ILE A 213 -21.34 2.94 -24.00
C ILE A 213 -21.39 4.11 -24.99
N HIS A 214 -21.27 3.83 -26.28
CA HIS A 214 -21.36 4.84 -27.33
C HIS A 214 -22.68 5.61 -27.26
N GLN A 215 -23.82 4.92 -27.16
CA GLN A 215 -25.13 5.56 -27.05
C GLN A 215 -25.21 6.48 -25.83
N ARG A 216 -24.79 6.00 -24.65
CA ARG A 216 -24.81 6.78 -23.41
C ARG A 216 -23.91 8.01 -23.45
N LEU A 217 -22.72 7.88 -24.05
CA LEU A 217 -21.80 9.01 -24.21
C LEU A 217 -22.33 10.02 -25.23
N ALA A 218 -22.93 9.56 -26.33
CA ALA A 218 -23.54 10.44 -27.32
C ALA A 218 -24.67 11.27 -26.71
N ASP A 219 -25.54 10.67 -25.90
CA ASP A 219 -26.59 11.40 -25.18
C ASP A 219 -26.01 12.40 -24.19
N LEU A 220 -24.97 12.02 -23.44
CA LEU A 220 -24.29 12.91 -22.49
C LEU A 220 -23.66 14.12 -23.18
N PHE A 221 -23.03 13.94 -24.34
CA PHE A 221 -22.41 15.03 -25.09
C PHE A 221 -23.42 15.92 -25.82
N LYS A 222 -24.52 15.37 -26.32
CA LYS A 222 -25.63 16.17 -26.90
C LYS A 222 -26.26 17.11 -25.87
N ASN A 223 -26.37 16.66 -24.62
CA ASN A 223 -26.91 17.47 -23.53
C ASN A 223 -25.91 18.49 -22.96
N ARG A 224 -24.72 18.62 -23.57
CA ARG A 224 -23.62 19.48 -23.11
C ARG A 224 -23.42 20.73 -23.97
N ASP A 225 -24.09 20.82 -25.12
CA ASP A 225 -24.18 22.04 -25.91
C ASP A 225 -25.22 22.99 -25.28
N PRO A 226 -24.91 24.29 -25.08
CA PRO A 226 -25.81 25.27 -24.48
C PRO A 226 -27.02 25.62 -25.37
#